data_AF-A0A6C0F4X1-F1
#
_entry.id   AF-A0A6C0F4X1-F1
#
_cell.length_a   1.000
_cell.length_b   1.000
_cell.length_c   1.000
_cell.angle_alpha   90.00
_cell.angle_beta   90.00
_cell.angle_gamma   90.00
#
_symmetry.space_group_name_H-M   'P 1'
#
loop_
_entity.id
_entity.type
_entity.pdbx_description
1 polymer ?
#
loop_
_entity_poly.entity_id
_entity_poly.type
_entity_poly.pdbx_seq_one_letter_code
_entity_poly.pdbx_strand_id
1 'polypeptide(L)'
;MSSSQILKTFNDHFIEFVSDVQSVFPENVDLLTAKNAFLAIRKANPRIIVKIFKAQVVDPYQKEIDSGDLGFFIVKDYANDLADADNSKQIMDAIDGLRNPVRQMDSENQAKVMKYLQNLKKLAIIYESM
;
A
#
# COMPACT_ATOMS: atom_id res chain seq x y z
N MET A 1 16.07 -16.51 -1.36
CA MET A 1 15.84 -15.36 -0.46
C MET A 1 15.26 -15.89 0.85
N SER A 2 15.56 -15.27 1.99
CA SER A 2 14.92 -15.59 3.27
C SER A 2 13.64 -14.77 3.46
N SER A 3 12.74 -15.20 4.37
CA SER A 3 11.54 -14.43 4.71
C SER A 3 11.89 -13.03 5.25
N SER A 4 13.03 -12.88 5.93
CA SER A 4 13.53 -11.58 6.39
C SER A 4 13.97 -10.66 5.25
N GLN A 5 14.59 -11.21 4.20
CA GLN A 5 14.98 -10.45 3.01
C GLN A 5 13.73 -9.97 2.24
N ILE A 6 12.77 -10.87 1.99
CA ILE A 6 11.51 -10.52 1.30
C ILE A 6 10.74 -9.46 2.08
N LEU A 7 10.63 -9.62 3.41
CA LEU A 7 9.97 -8.64 4.26
C LEU A 7 10.61 -7.26 4.19
N LYS A 8 11.96 -7.21 4.18
CA LYS A 8 12.69 -5.95 4.02
C LYS A 8 12.41 -5.33 2.65
N THR A 9 12.52 -6.12 1.58
CA THR A 9 12.26 -5.65 0.21
C THR A 9 10.82 -5.14 0.03
N PHE A 10 9.83 -5.85 0.57
CA PHE A 10 8.44 -5.39 0.57
C PHE A 10 8.29 -4.04 1.28
N ASN A 11 8.82 -3.93 2.50
CA ASN A 11 8.68 -2.71 3.28
C ASN A 11 9.46 -1.53 2.69
N ASP A 12 10.60 -1.76 2.06
CA ASP A 12 11.35 -0.72 1.33
C ASP A 12 10.53 -0.23 0.14
N HIS A 13 10.05 -1.16 -0.70
CA HIS A 13 9.28 -0.82 -1.89
C HIS A 13 7.92 -0.16 -1.57
N PHE A 14 7.31 -0.55 -0.45
CA PHE A 14 6.06 0.07 0.01
C PHE A 14 6.29 1.53 0.44
N ILE A 15 7.40 1.82 1.13
CA ILE A 15 7.74 3.18 1.52
C ILE A 15 8.17 4.03 0.31
N GLU A 16 8.84 3.44 -0.68
CA GLU A 16 9.11 4.08 -1.98
C GLU A 16 7.81 4.49 -2.67
N PHE A 17 6.86 3.55 -2.80
CA PHE A 17 5.53 3.83 -3.36
C PHE A 17 4.86 5.04 -2.70
N VAL A 18 4.76 5.04 -1.37
CA VAL A 18 4.14 6.13 -0.61
C VAL A 18 4.91 7.45 -0.77
N SER A 19 6.24 7.38 -0.84
CA SER A 19 7.09 8.57 -1.02
C SER A 19 6.93 9.18 -2.41
N ASP A 20 6.83 8.36 -3.45
CA ASP A 20 6.62 8.82 -4.82
C ASP A 20 5.24 9.48 -4.96
N VAL A 21 4.18 8.87 -4.40
CA VAL A 21 2.86 9.51 -4.34
C VAL A 21 2.92 10.86 -3.61
N GLN A 22 3.61 10.93 -2.46
CA GLN A 22 3.77 12.18 -1.72
C GLN A 22 4.58 13.24 -2.49
N SER A 23 5.56 12.83 -3.31
CA SER A 23 6.35 13.76 -4.14
C SER A 23 5.52 14.44 -5.24
N VAL A 24 4.48 13.78 -5.75
CA VAL A 24 3.55 14.34 -6.73
C VAL A 24 2.61 15.37 -6.08
N PHE A 25 2.33 15.20 -4.79
CA PHE A 25 1.44 16.06 -4.02
C PHE A 25 2.15 16.63 -2.77
N PRO A 26 3.18 17.46 -2.94
CA PRO A 26 4.07 17.87 -1.85
C PRO A 26 3.37 18.67 -0.76
N GLU A 27 2.28 19.36 -1.08
CA GLU A 27 1.50 20.18 -0.14
C GLU A 27 0.42 19.38 0.61
N ASN A 28 0.22 18.11 0.27
CA ASN A 28 -0.78 17.27 0.92
C ASN A 28 -0.26 16.75 2.28
N VAL A 29 -0.69 17.40 3.35
CA VAL A 29 -0.30 17.08 4.73
C VAL A 29 -0.81 15.70 5.16
N ASP A 30 -1.95 15.24 4.64
CA ASP A 30 -2.50 13.92 4.96
C ASP A 30 -1.61 12.81 4.41
N LEU A 31 -1.06 12.97 3.21
CA LEU A 31 -0.08 12.06 2.62
C LEU A 31 1.23 12.02 3.43
N LEU A 32 1.72 13.17 3.88
CA LEU A 32 2.90 13.23 4.74
C LEU A 32 2.64 12.51 6.07
N THR A 33 1.45 12.70 6.64
CA THR A 33 1.02 12.04 7.88
C THR A 33 0.92 10.52 7.70
N ALA A 34 0.30 10.07 6.61
CA ALA A 34 0.21 8.66 6.22
C ALA A 34 1.61 8.02 6.07
N LYS A 35 2.54 8.70 5.38
CA LYS A 35 3.93 8.24 5.24
C LYS A 35 4.62 8.07 6.59
N ASN A 36 4.49 9.06 7.47
CA ASN A 36 5.09 9.01 8.82
C ASN A 36 4.47 7.89 9.67
N ALA A 37 3.15 7.67 9.55
CA ALA A 37 2.46 6.55 10.18
C ALA A 37 3.04 5.21 9.72
N PHE A 38 3.20 4.98 8.41
CA PHE A 38 3.81 3.75 7.91
C PHE A 38 5.24 3.54 8.38
N LEU A 39 6.05 4.60 8.46
CA LEU A 39 7.41 4.52 9.00
C LEU A 39 7.41 4.11 10.48
N ALA A 40 6.51 4.68 11.29
CA ALA A 40 6.37 4.33 12.70
C ALA A 40 5.93 2.87 12.88
N ILE A 41 4.91 2.44 12.11
CA ILE A 41 4.39 1.08 12.17
C ILE A 41 5.46 0.07 11.71
N ARG A 42 6.19 0.36 10.62
CA ARG A 42 7.31 -0.46 10.16
C ARG A 42 8.37 -0.63 11.23
N LYS A 43 8.69 0.44 11.98
CA LYS A 43 9.67 0.41 13.08
C LYS A 43 9.18 -0.44 14.25
N ALA A 44 7.89 -0.36 14.58
CA ALA A 44 7.30 -1.11 15.69
C ALA A 44 7.10 -2.60 15.35
N ASN A 45 6.52 -2.89 14.18
CA ASN A 45 6.28 -4.24 13.70
C ASN A 45 6.29 -4.29 12.16
N PRO A 46 7.42 -4.63 11.52
CA PRO A 46 7.54 -4.61 10.06
C PRO A 46 6.67 -5.66 9.36
N ARG A 47 6.14 -6.67 10.07
CA ARG A 47 5.30 -7.73 9.48
C ARG A 47 3.86 -7.30 9.24
N ILE A 48 3.37 -6.29 9.96
CA ILE A 48 1.94 -5.97 9.92
C ILE A 48 1.52 -5.33 8.59
N ILE A 49 2.42 -4.55 7.97
CA ILE A 49 2.14 -3.87 6.70
C ILE A 49 1.91 -4.89 5.59
N VAL A 50 2.81 -5.88 5.44
CA VAL A 50 2.65 -6.92 4.40
C VAL A 50 1.40 -7.77 4.62
N LYS A 51 1.07 -8.09 5.88
CA LYS A 51 -0.14 -8.86 6.21
C LYS A 51 -1.42 -8.13 5.86
N ILE A 52 -1.54 -6.86 6.28
CA ILE A 52 -2.73 -6.06 6.02
C ILE A 52 -2.84 -5.74 4.53
N PHE A 53 -1.74 -5.37 3.87
CA PHE A 53 -1.73 -5.15 2.42
C PHE A 53 -2.18 -6.40 1.67
N LYS A 54 -1.70 -7.59 2.05
CA LYS A 54 -2.16 -8.84 1.44
C LYS A 54 -3.67 -9.03 1.63
N ALA A 55 -4.13 -8.98 2.88
CA ALA A 55 -5.52 -9.26 3.22
C ALA A 55 -6.51 -8.27 2.59
N GLN A 56 -6.16 -6.97 2.53
CA GLN A 56 -7.10 -5.90 2.17
C GLN A 56 -6.97 -5.43 0.72
N VAL A 57 -5.82 -5.66 0.09
CA VAL A 57 -5.52 -5.21 -1.27
C VAL A 57 -5.30 -6.40 -2.21
N VAL A 58 -4.46 -7.36 -1.84
CA VAL A 58 -4.11 -8.47 -2.75
C VAL A 58 -5.22 -9.49 -2.86
N ASP A 59 -5.67 -10.05 -1.75
CA ASP A 59 -6.64 -11.14 -1.72
C ASP A 59 -7.97 -10.78 -2.41
N PRO A 60 -8.55 -9.58 -2.21
CA PRO A 60 -9.78 -9.19 -2.91
C PRO A 60 -9.58 -8.73 -4.36
N TYR A 61 -8.39 -8.24 -4.74
CA TYR A 61 -8.18 -7.55 -6.03
C TYR A 61 -7.04 -8.10 -6.89
N GLN A 62 -6.63 -9.35 -6.65
CA GLN A 62 -5.53 -9.95 -7.38
C GLN A 62 -5.74 -9.89 -8.90
N LYS A 63 -6.98 -10.10 -9.37
CA LYS A 63 -7.31 -10.11 -10.81
C LYS A 63 -7.18 -8.72 -11.42
N GLU A 64 -7.67 -7.71 -10.73
CA GLU A 64 -7.66 -6.30 -11.13
C GLU A 64 -6.22 -5.76 -11.15
N ILE A 65 -5.41 -6.11 -10.14
CA ILE A 65 -3.98 -5.80 -10.13
C ILE A 65 -3.27 -6.44 -11.33
N ASP A 66 -3.61 -7.68 -11.68
CA ASP A 66 -3.02 -8.39 -12.82
C ASP A 66 -3.44 -7.81 -14.17
N SER A 67 -4.70 -7.41 -14.32
CA SER A 67 -5.19 -6.75 -15.54
C SER A 67 -4.79 -5.28 -15.65
N GLY A 68 -4.22 -4.71 -14.59
CA GLY A 68 -3.86 -3.29 -14.54
C GLY A 68 -5.07 -2.36 -14.39
N ASP A 69 -6.20 -2.88 -13.89
CA ASP A 69 -7.37 -2.08 -13.57
C ASP A 69 -7.15 -1.38 -12.23
N LEU A 70 -6.90 -0.08 -12.24
CA LEU A 70 -6.70 0.70 -11.01
C LEU A 70 -8.03 1.07 -10.33
N GLY A 71 -9.17 0.79 -10.97
CA GLY A 71 -10.51 1.14 -10.50
C GLY A 71 -10.79 0.67 -9.08
N PHE A 72 -10.35 -0.55 -8.72
CA PHE A 72 -10.52 -1.06 -7.35
C PHE A 72 -9.84 -0.16 -6.31
N PHE A 73 -8.65 0.37 -6.62
CA PHE A 73 -7.87 1.17 -5.69
C PHE A 73 -8.47 2.57 -5.55
N ILE A 74 -8.91 3.16 -6.66
CA ILE A 74 -9.47 4.52 -6.67
C ILE A 74 -10.96 4.58 -6.33
N VAL A 75 -11.75 3.51 -6.34
CA VAL A 75 -13.20 3.54 -6.03
C VAL A 75 -13.55 2.96 -4.66
N LYS A 76 -12.67 2.18 -4.03
CA LYS A 76 -12.98 1.49 -2.79
C LYS A 76 -12.96 2.38 -1.54
N ASP A 77 -14.01 2.29 -0.74
CA ASP A 77 -14.06 2.78 0.63
C ASP A 77 -13.59 1.69 1.60
N TYR A 78 -12.51 1.97 2.33
CA TYR A 78 -11.91 1.05 3.29
C TYR A 78 -12.47 1.21 4.72
N ALA A 79 -13.44 2.10 4.95
CA ALA A 79 -14.00 2.37 6.28
C ALA A 79 -14.60 1.13 6.96
N ASN A 80 -15.06 0.15 6.18
CA ASN A 80 -15.64 -1.10 6.69
C ASN A 80 -14.63 -2.26 6.79
N ASP A 81 -13.41 -2.08 6.28
CA ASP A 81 -12.35 -3.11 6.25
C ASP A 81 -11.44 -3.04 7.50
N LEU A 82 -11.84 -2.23 8.49
CA LEU A 82 -11.10 -2.04 9.73
C LEU A 82 -11.31 -3.23 10.67
N ALA A 83 -10.26 -4.03 10.89
CA ALA A 83 -10.23 -5.00 11.99
C ALA A 83 -9.87 -4.31 13.32
N ASP A 84 -10.28 -4.88 14.46
CA ASP A 84 -10.08 -4.39 15.84
C ASP A 84 -8.60 -4.33 16.33
N ALA A 85 -7.62 -4.33 15.43
CA ALA A 85 -6.22 -4.13 15.81
C ALA A 85 -5.86 -2.63 15.78
N ASP A 86 -5.21 -2.12 16.82
CA ASP A 86 -4.83 -0.70 16.97
C ASP A 86 -4.15 -0.10 15.72
N ASN A 87 -3.32 -0.89 15.03
CA ASN A 87 -2.60 -0.44 13.83
C ASN A 87 -3.39 -0.63 12.53
N SER A 88 -4.46 -1.44 12.52
CA SER A 88 -5.24 -1.72 11.31
C SER A 88 -5.95 -0.47 10.84
N LYS A 89 -6.63 0.24 11.75
CA LYS A 89 -7.26 1.52 11.43
C LYS A 89 -6.27 2.52 10.83
N GLN A 90 -5.12 2.71 11.49
CA GLN A 90 -4.11 3.65 11.03
C GLN A 90 -3.53 3.27 9.65
N ILE A 91 -3.35 1.98 9.36
CA ILE A 91 -2.91 1.50 8.03
C ILE A 91 -3.98 1.76 6.99
N MET A 92 -5.23 1.46 7.28
CA MET A 92 -6.33 1.63 6.33
C MET A 92 -6.62 3.10 6.05
N ASP A 93 -6.64 3.96 7.08
CA ASP A 93 -6.76 5.42 6.93
C ASP A 93 -5.61 5.95 6.06
N ALA A 94 -4.40 5.43 6.25
CA ALA A 94 -3.25 5.82 5.45
C ALA A 94 -3.31 5.31 3.99
N ILE A 95 -3.86 4.11 3.75
CA ILE A 95 -4.12 3.59 2.39
C ILE A 95 -5.21 4.42 1.70
N ASP A 96 -6.29 4.76 2.41
CA ASP A 96 -7.36 5.63 1.89
C ASP A 96 -6.82 7.04 1.60
N GLY A 97 -5.90 7.55 2.42
CA GLY A 97 -5.17 8.79 2.15
C GLY A 97 -4.39 8.79 0.83
N LEU A 98 -3.93 7.64 0.33
CA LEU A 98 -3.25 7.52 -0.97
C LEU A 98 -4.23 7.55 -2.15
N ARG A 99 -5.48 7.16 -1.92
CA ARG A 99 -6.48 6.93 -2.97
C ARG A 99 -6.83 8.19 -3.74
N ASN A 100 -7.17 9.27 -3.02
CA ASN A 100 -7.59 10.53 -3.64
C ASN A 100 -6.47 11.16 -4.49
N PRO A 101 -5.22 11.25 -3.99
CA PRO A 101 -4.07 11.65 -4.79
C PRO A 101 -3.88 10.80 -6.04
N VAL A 102 -3.90 9.47 -5.92
CA VAL A 102 -3.75 8.56 -7.07
C VAL A 102 -4.86 8.76 -8.10
N ARG A 103 -6.10 9.04 -7.67
CA ARG A 103 -7.21 9.37 -8.57
C ARG A 103 -6.97 10.67 -9.36
N GLN A 104 -6.29 11.64 -8.76
CA GLN A 104 -6.00 12.95 -9.36
C GLN A 104 -4.74 12.94 -10.25
N MET A 105 -3.95 11.87 -10.23
CA MET A 105 -2.80 11.71 -11.11
C MET A 105 -3.21 11.54 -12.58
N ASP A 106 -2.34 11.99 -13.49
CA ASP A 106 -2.44 11.63 -14.90
C ASP A 106 -2.27 10.12 -15.14
N SER A 107 -2.59 9.67 -16.36
CA SER A 107 -2.51 8.27 -16.75
C SER A 107 -1.10 7.67 -16.64
N GLU A 108 -0.05 8.48 -16.84
CA GLU A 108 1.33 8.00 -16.77
C GLU A 108 1.69 7.66 -15.31
N ASN A 109 1.36 8.55 -14.39
CA ASN A 109 1.60 8.38 -12.97
C ASN A 109 0.69 7.29 -12.37
N GLN A 110 -0.55 7.16 -12.82
CA GLN A 110 -1.41 6.02 -12.46
C GLN A 110 -0.83 4.68 -12.94
N ALA A 111 -0.22 4.63 -14.13
CA ALA A 111 0.45 3.42 -14.60
C ALA A 111 1.67 3.06 -13.73
N LYS A 112 2.43 4.05 -13.25
CA LYS A 112 3.53 3.83 -12.28
C LYS A 112 3.01 3.28 -10.95
N VAL A 113 1.92 3.85 -10.42
CA VAL A 113 1.24 3.33 -9.21
C VAL A 113 0.84 1.87 -9.41
N MET A 114 0.26 1.52 -10.56
CA MET A 114 -0.09 0.13 -10.84
C MET A 114 1.13 -0.80 -10.84
N LYS A 115 2.30 -0.34 -11.33
CA LYS A 115 3.54 -1.13 -11.24
C LYS A 115 4.01 -1.35 -9.81
N TYR A 116 3.88 -0.36 -8.94
CA TYR A 116 4.10 -0.56 -7.50
C TYR A 116 3.18 -1.64 -6.92
N LEU A 117 1.87 -1.54 -7.18
CA LEU A 117 0.89 -2.51 -6.68
C LEU A 117 1.17 -3.93 -7.18
N GLN A 118 1.51 -4.09 -8.46
CA GLN A 118 1.89 -5.39 -9.04
C GLN A 118 3.13 -6.00 -8.38
N ASN A 119 4.15 -5.20 -8.09
CA ASN A 119 5.38 -5.65 -7.44
C ASN A 119 5.14 -6.00 -5.96
N LEU A 120 4.45 -5.12 -5.24
CA LEU A 120 4.07 -5.33 -3.83
C LEU A 120 3.22 -6.59 -3.68
N LYS A 121 2.28 -6.83 -4.59
CA LYS A 121 1.47 -8.06 -4.64
C LYS A 121 2.35 -9.30 -4.74
N LYS A 122 3.30 -9.33 -5.67
CA LYS A 122 4.23 -10.48 -5.83
C LYS A 122 5.03 -10.72 -4.56
N LEU A 123 5.58 -9.66 -3.96
CA LEU A 123 6.36 -9.75 -2.73
C LEU A 123 5.52 -10.25 -1.53
N ALA A 124 4.27 -9.78 -1.41
CA ALA A 124 3.35 -10.22 -0.37
C ALA A 124 2.98 -11.71 -0.50
N ILE A 125 2.69 -12.17 -1.72
CA ILE A 125 2.41 -13.59 -2.00
C ILE A 125 3.62 -14.46 -1.68
N ILE A 126 4.82 -14.04 -2.10
CA ILE A 126 6.06 -14.78 -1.80
C ILE A 126 6.25 -14.86 -0.29
N TYR A 127 6.11 -13.75 0.44
CA TYR A 127 6.30 -13.72 1.90
C TYR A 127 5.36 -14.68 2.65
N GLU A 128 4.08 -14.74 2.26
CA GLU A 128 3.09 -15.60 2.93
C GLU A 128 3.32 -17.10 2.63
N SER A 129 3.95 -17.42 1.49
CA SER A 129 4.26 -18.80 1.10
C SER A 129 5.50 -19.39 1.79
N MET A 130 6.21 -18.61 2.61
CA MET A 130 7.49 -18.98 3.23
C MET A 130 7.39 -19.41 4.69
#